data_AF-A0A0V8M0H5-F1
#
_entry.id   AF-A0A0V8M0H5-F1
#
_cell.length_a   1.000
_cell.length_b   1.000
_cell.length_c   1.000
_cell.angle_alpha   90.00
_cell.angle_beta   90.00
_cell.angle_gamma   90.00
#
_symmetry.space_group_name_H-M   'P 1'
#
loop_
_entity.id
_entity.type
_entity.pdbx_description
1 polymer ?
#
loop_
_entity_poly.entity_id
_entity_poly.type
_entity_poly.pdbx_seq_one_letter_code
_entity_poly.pdbx_strand_id
1 'polypeptide(L)'
;MGGLFRRKDNYTIIAENTAKYYLALKSRYSNRLTDCFSLFAATVATDTQVYLSLNQISTDTILHIVRKALGHNPEIPTYQTIRKREWASELDLRNGFSKTKYFFSGYAADELEKDTLFNLVFELEIEIFSIDSPEFNRENIEIACYTQAKNIYKTVKKVLLNYKGEPIFAVSTSVFMDSSGFASIREQLGIN
;
A
#
# COMPACT_ATOMS: atom_id res chain seq x y z
N MET A 1 18.92 -14.04 -28.11
CA MET A 1 18.04 -14.48 -27.00
C MET A 1 18.83 -14.39 -25.70
N GLY A 2 18.33 -13.63 -24.73
CA GLY A 2 18.96 -13.45 -23.43
C GLY A 2 18.02 -12.62 -22.57
N GLY A 3 17.16 -13.29 -21.81
CA GLY A 3 16.06 -12.69 -21.08
C GLY A 3 16.55 -11.64 -20.09
N LEU A 4 16.08 -10.40 -20.29
CA LEU A 4 16.11 -9.37 -19.25
C LEU A 4 15.31 -9.88 -18.05
N PHE A 5 15.98 -10.45 -17.06
CA PHE A 5 15.48 -10.40 -15.69
C PHE A 5 15.48 -8.94 -15.27
N ARG A 6 14.40 -8.21 -15.56
CA ARG A 6 14.14 -6.91 -14.95
C ARG A 6 14.07 -7.17 -13.44
N ARG A 7 15.11 -6.79 -12.69
CA ARG A 7 14.99 -6.65 -11.23
C ARG A 7 13.79 -5.74 -10.98
N LYS A 8 12.76 -6.27 -10.32
CA LYS A 8 11.63 -5.46 -9.88
C LYS A 8 12.15 -4.48 -8.83
N ASP A 9 11.76 -3.22 -8.93
CA ASP A 9 12.00 -2.25 -7.87
C ASP A 9 11.18 -2.58 -6.62
N ASN A 10 11.61 -2.07 -5.47
CA ASN A 10 11.00 -2.38 -4.17
C ASN A 10 9.52 -1.96 -4.11
N TYR A 11 9.15 -0.83 -4.73
CA TYR A 11 7.77 -0.36 -4.86
C TYR A 11 6.89 -1.41 -5.54
N THR A 12 7.34 -1.93 -6.69
CA THR A 12 6.64 -2.98 -7.43
C THR A 12 6.52 -4.28 -6.64
N ILE A 13 7.50 -4.63 -5.81
CA ILE A 13 7.47 -5.84 -4.98
C ILE A 13 6.42 -5.73 -3.88
N ILE A 14 6.41 -4.62 -3.13
CA ILE A 14 5.42 -4.37 -2.07
C ILE A 14 4.03 -4.36 -2.69
N ALA A 15 3.80 -3.52 -3.71
CA ALA A 15 2.52 -3.44 -4.40
C ALA A 15 2.01 -4.80 -4.93
N GLU A 16 2.90 -5.62 -5.48
CA GLU A 16 2.54 -6.94 -5.96
C GLU A 16 2.16 -7.88 -4.81
N ASN A 17 2.97 -7.94 -3.76
CA ASN A 17 2.75 -8.84 -2.63
C ASN A 17 1.49 -8.47 -1.85
N THR A 18 1.32 -7.19 -1.50
CA THR A 18 0.12 -6.69 -0.81
C THR A 18 -1.15 -7.06 -1.59
N ALA A 19 -1.17 -6.83 -2.91
CA ALA A 19 -2.33 -7.15 -3.74
C ALA A 19 -2.60 -8.66 -3.81
N LYS A 20 -1.56 -9.51 -3.79
CA LYS A 20 -1.72 -10.97 -3.75
C LYS A 20 -2.23 -11.44 -2.39
N TYR A 21 -1.76 -10.87 -1.28
CA TYR A 21 -2.29 -11.15 0.05
C TYR A 21 -3.77 -10.77 0.15
N TYR A 22 -4.14 -9.59 -0.35
CA TYR A 22 -5.54 -9.15 -0.44
C TYR A 22 -6.42 -10.20 -1.15
N LEU A 23 -6.00 -10.67 -2.32
CA LEU A 23 -6.77 -11.66 -3.09
C LEU A 23 -6.81 -13.04 -2.41
N ALA A 24 -5.71 -13.47 -1.80
CA ALA A 24 -5.66 -14.73 -1.05
C ALA A 24 -6.59 -14.69 0.17
N LEU A 25 -6.59 -13.60 0.94
CA LEU A 25 -7.49 -13.41 2.07
C LEU A 25 -8.95 -13.35 1.62
N LYS A 26 -9.24 -12.50 0.63
CA LYS A 26 -10.60 -12.33 0.09
C LYS A 26 -11.20 -13.61 -0.45
N SER A 27 -10.40 -14.46 -1.09
CA SER A 27 -10.90 -15.73 -1.66
C SER A 27 -11.12 -16.82 -0.62
N ARG A 28 -10.37 -16.83 0.48
CA ARG A 28 -10.34 -17.96 1.44
C ARG A 28 -11.03 -17.67 2.77
N TYR A 29 -11.04 -16.42 3.18
CA TYR A 29 -11.52 -15.99 4.49
C TYR A 29 -12.65 -14.97 4.39
N SER A 30 -13.38 -14.92 3.26
CA SER A 30 -14.52 -14.01 3.05
C SER A 30 -15.66 -14.20 4.06
N ASN A 31 -15.75 -15.38 4.68
CA ASN A 31 -16.70 -15.66 5.76
C ASN A 31 -16.29 -15.07 7.12
N ARG A 32 -15.00 -14.77 7.31
CA ARG A 32 -14.43 -14.18 8.54
C ARG A 32 -14.10 -12.69 8.37
N LEU A 33 -13.69 -12.29 7.18
CA LEU A 33 -13.32 -10.93 6.78
C LEU A 33 -14.46 -10.33 5.97
N THR A 34 -15.60 -10.09 6.63
CA THR A 34 -16.86 -9.72 5.98
C THR A 34 -16.93 -8.25 5.57
N ASP A 35 -16.11 -7.41 6.18
CA ASP A 35 -16.06 -5.97 5.92
C ASP A 35 -14.70 -5.56 5.33
N CYS A 36 -14.69 -4.40 4.67
CA CYS A 36 -13.48 -3.91 3.99
C CYS A 36 -12.34 -3.60 4.99
N PHE A 37 -12.68 -3.16 6.20
CA PHE A 37 -11.71 -2.77 7.21
C PHE A 37 -10.93 -3.99 7.72
N SER A 38 -11.64 -5.05 8.13
CA SER A 38 -11.01 -6.30 8.58
C SER A 38 -10.17 -6.96 7.48
N LEU A 39 -10.67 -6.97 6.23
CA LEU A 39 -9.91 -7.49 5.09
C LEU A 39 -8.62 -6.69 4.85
N PHE A 40 -8.67 -5.37 4.93
CA PHE A 40 -7.50 -4.51 4.72
C PHE A 40 -6.51 -4.61 5.88
N ALA A 41 -6.99 -4.65 7.12
CA ALA A 41 -6.16 -4.86 8.30
C ALA A 41 -5.44 -6.21 8.23
N ALA A 42 -6.14 -7.29 7.86
CA ALA A 42 -5.54 -8.59 7.65
C ALA A 42 -4.51 -8.58 6.49
N THR A 43 -4.80 -7.85 5.42
CA THR A 43 -3.90 -7.71 4.27
C THR A 43 -2.58 -7.06 4.68
N VAL A 44 -2.65 -5.90 5.34
CA VAL A 44 -1.46 -5.18 5.82
C VAL A 44 -0.69 -6.03 6.83
N ALA A 45 -1.38 -6.60 7.82
CA ALA A 45 -0.75 -7.43 8.85
C ALA A 45 -0.07 -8.68 8.27
N THR A 46 -0.62 -9.25 7.20
CA THR A 46 0.00 -10.40 6.52
C THR A 46 1.26 -9.98 5.75
N ASP A 47 1.21 -8.86 5.03
CA ASP A 47 2.37 -8.35 4.29
C ASP A 47 3.50 -7.89 5.22
N THR A 48 3.15 -7.36 6.39
CA THR A 48 4.10 -6.85 7.38
C THR A 48 4.42 -7.83 8.52
N GLN A 49 4.12 -9.12 8.36
CA GLN A 49 4.34 -10.15 9.40
C GLN A 49 5.74 -10.10 10.03
N VAL A 50 6.78 -9.90 9.21
CA VAL A 50 8.17 -9.81 9.67
C VAL A 50 8.37 -8.56 10.54
N TYR A 51 7.89 -7.40 10.10
CA TYR A 51 7.97 -6.15 10.85
C TYR A 51 7.19 -6.21 12.17
N LEU A 52 6.03 -6.87 12.17
CA LEU A 52 5.26 -7.13 13.40
C LEU A 52 6.06 -7.98 14.38
N SER A 53 6.69 -9.05 13.88
CA SER A 53 7.49 -9.97 14.71
C SER A 53 8.74 -9.30 15.29
N LEU A 54 9.26 -8.27 14.62
CA LEU A 54 10.40 -7.48 15.05
C LEU A 54 10.00 -6.22 15.85
N ASN A 55 8.71 -6.03 16.16
CA ASN A 55 8.17 -4.82 16.80
C ASN A 55 8.53 -3.51 16.08
N GLN A 56 8.72 -3.56 14.76
CA GLN A 56 9.01 -2.39 13.92
C GLN A 56 7.74 -1.70 13.41
N ILE A 57 6.62 -2.43 13.38
CA ILE A 57 5.28 -1.89 13.11
C ILE A 57 4.32 -2.39 14.19
N SER A 58 3.44 -1.52 14.67
CA SER A 58 2.40 -1.86 15.67
C SER A 58 1.04 -2.07 15.01
N THR A 59 0.12 -2.70 15.74
CA THR A 59 -1.28 -2.81 15.32
C THR A 59 -1.95 -1.45 15.18
N ASP A 60 -1.61 -0.47 16.01
CA ASP A 60 -2.07 0.91 15.87
C ASP A 60 -1.65 1.54 14.53
N THR A 61 -0.39 1.33 14.11
CA THR A 61 0.10 1.80 12.80
C THR A 61 -0.68 1.12 11.66
N ILE A 62 -0.95 -0.18 11.77
CA ILE A 62 -1.77 -0.90 10.77
C ILE A 62 -3.17 -0.30 10.69
N LEU A 63 -3.84 -0.12 11.82
CA LEU A 63 -5.17 0.48 11.87
C LEU A 63 -5.15 1.91 11.31
N HIS A 64 -4.08 2.65 11.54
CA HIS A 64 -3.88 3.99 10.98
C HIS A 64 -3.80 3.95 9.45
N ILE A 65 -2.97 3.08 8.87
CA ILE A 65 -2.84 2.88 7.42
C ILE A 65 -4.20 2.54 6.79
N VAL A 66 -4.93 1.59 7.39
CA VAL A 66 -6.23 1.14 6.88
C VAL A 66 -7.27 2.26 6.92
N ARG A 67 -7.36 3.01 8.02
CA ARG A 67 -8.25 4.17 8.13
C ARG A 67 -7.93 5.21 7.06
N LYS A 68 -6.64 5.51 6.86
CA LYS A 68 -6.20 6.48 5.86
C LYS A 68 -6.56 6.05 4.44
N ALA A 69 -6.34 4.78 4.11
CA ALA A 69 -6.69 4.21 2.81
C ALA A 69 -8.20 4.25 2.52
N LEU A 70 -9.03 4.06 3.55
CA LEU A 70 -10.49 4.15 3.49
C LEU A 70 -11.03 5.59 3.52
N GLY A 71 -10.17 6.60 3.63
CA GLY A 71 -10.58 8.01 3.75
C GLY A 71 -11.10 8.41 5.13
N HIS A 72 -10.88 7.57 6.16
CA HIS A 72 -11.28 7.81 7.54
C HIS A 72 -10.18 8.55 8.35
N ASN A 73 -9.60 9.64 7.82
CA ASN A 73 -8.94 10.70 8.62
C ASN A 73 -8.48 11.87 7.72
N PRO A 74 -9.06 13.09 7.81
CA PRO A 74 -8.71 14.21 6.92
C PRO A 74 -7.47 15.01 7.35
N GLU A 75 -6.88 14.76 8.52
CA GLU A 75 -5.85 15.63 9.11
C GLU A 75 -4.39 15.31 8.67
N ILE A 76 -4.15 14.20 7.97
CA ILE A 76 -2.79 13.74 7.61
C ILE A 76 -2.66 13.59 6.09
N PRO A 77 -1.48 13.89 5.47
CA PRO A 77 -1.37 13.97 4.03
C PRO A 77 -1.61 12.63 3.34
N THR A 78 -2.76 12.44 2.68
CA THR A 78 -2.98 11.31 1.77
C THR A 78 -2.27 11.58 0.44
N TYR A 79 -2.26 10.61 -0.50
CA TYR A 79 -1.93 10.90 -1.91
C TYR A 79 -2.61 12.20 -2.39
N GLN A 80 -3.85 12.47 -1.95
CA GLN A 80 -4.58 13.69 -2.29
C GLN A 80 -3.91 14.96 -1.74
N THR A 81 -3.41 14.93 -0.51
CA THR A 81 -2.74 16.09 0.10
C THR A 81 -1.35 16.28 -0.49
N ILE A 82 -0.61 15.20 -0.77
CA ILE A 82 0.69 15.28 -1.47
C ILE A 82 0.48 15.83 -2.89
N ARG A 83 -0.50 15.30 -3.65
CA ARG A 83 -0.91 15.82 -4.96
C ARG A 83 -1.27 17.31 -4.90
N LYS A 84 -2.05 17.73 -3.90
CA LYS A 84 -2.44 19.15 -3.72
C LYS A 84 -1.25 20.05 -3.35
N ARG A 85 -0.34 19.60 -2.48
CA ARG A 85 0.88 20.32 -2.11
C ARG A 85 1.79 20.50 -3.31
N GLU A 86 2.06 19.42 -4.04
CA GLU A 86 2.84 19.47 -5.28
C GLU A 86 2.19 20.38 -6.32
N TRP A 87 0.86 20.31 -6.50
CA TRP A 87 0.16 21.19 -7.44
C TRP A 87 0.23 22.67 -7.03
N ALA A 88 0.18 22.96 -5.73
CA ALA A 88 0.36 24.32 -5.21
C ALA A 88 1.80 24.81 -5.43
N SER A 89 2.81 23.98 -5.18
CA SER A 89 4.22 24.28 -5.47
C SER A 89 4.49 24.42 -6.98
N GLU A 90 3.83 23.63 -7.83
CA GLU A 90 3.88 23.75 -9.30
C GLU A 90 3.23 25.05 -9.81
N LEU A 91 2.19 25.55 -9.13
CA LEU A 91 1.54 26.82 -9.46
C LEU A 91 2.42 28.03 -9.06
N ASP A 92 3.10 27.96 -7.92
CA ASP A 92 4.05 29.00 -7.49
C ASP A 92 5.28 29.07 -8.43
N LEU A 93 5.74 27.93 -8.94
CA LEU A 93 6.84 27.86 -9.92
C LEU A 93 6.47 28.36 -11.33
N ARG A 94 5.18 28.50 -11.67
CA ARG A 94 4.75 29.04 -12.97
C ARG A 94 5.02 30.54 -13.16
N ASN A 95 5.49 31.25 -12.14
CA ASN A 95 6.06 32.59 -12.28
C ASN A 95 7.54 32.59 -12.72
N GLY A 96 8.17 31.42 -12.96
CA GLY A 96 9.54 31.32 -13.46
C GLY A 96 9.81 30.00 -14.21
N PHE A 97 9.70 30.05 -15.54
CA PHE A 97 10.14 29.05 -16.54
C PHE A 97 10.88 27.78 -16.06
N SER A 98 10.28 26.59 -16.27
CA SER A 98 10.77 25.56 -17.20
C SER A 98 9.80 24.36 -17.30
N LYS A 99 9.59 23.87 -18.52
CA LYS A 99 8.69 22.78 -18.88
C LYS A 99 9.24 21.41 -18.44
N THR A 100 8.91 20.95 -17.25
CA THR A 100 8.85 19.51 -16.95
C THR A 100 7.44 18.99 -17.18
N LYS A 101 7.17 18.75 -18.47
CA LYS A 101 6.42 17.60 -18.98
C LYS A 101 5.26 17.08 -18.10
N TYR A 102 4.08 17.68 -18.29
CA TYR A 102 2.74 17.10 -18.10
C TYR A 102 2.71 15.67 -17.54
N PHE A 103 2.63 15.51 -16.21
CA PHE A 103 2.62 14.17 -15.61
C PHE A 103 1.24 13.66 -15.17
N PHE A 104 0.17 14.45 -15.16
CA PHE A 104 -1.17 13.92 -14.92
C PHE A 104 -2.21 14.62 -15.82
N SER A 105 -2.73 13.91 -16.82
CA SER A 105 -4.05 14.26 -17.35
C SER A 105 -5.05 14.02 -16.22
N GLY A 106 -5.81 15.05 -15.83
CA GLY A 106 -6.68 15.04 -14.64
C GLY A 106 -7.54 13.79 -14.46
N TYR A 107 -7.95 13.14 -15.56
CA TYR A 107 -8.71 11.89 -15.54
C TYR A 107 -8.02 10.69 -14.86
N ALA A 108 -6.71 10.52 -15.03
CA ALA A 108 -6.02 9.34 -14.51
C ALA A 108 -5.77 9.41 -13.00
N ALA A 109 -5.65 10.63 -12.47
CA ALA A 109 -5.47 10.86 -11.04
C ALA A 109 -6.77 10.65 -10.26
N ASP A 110 -7.91 11.01 -10.84
CA ASP A 110 -9.22 10.80 -10.19
C ASP A 110 -9.63 9.31 -10.12
N GLU A 111 -9.13 8.46 -11.03
CA GLU A 111 -9.30 7.00 -10.95
C GLU A 111 -8.39 6.36 -9.89
N LEU A 112 -7.15 6.84 -9.76
CA LEU A 112 -6.21 6.43 -8.71
C LEU A 112 -6.81 6.71 -7.33
N GLU A 113 -7.36 7.91 -7.15
CA GLU A 113 -7.89 8.39 -5.87
C GLU A 113 -9.04 7.56 -5.31
N LYS A 114 -9.82 6.93 -6.18
CA LYS A 114 -10.97 6.10 -5.79
C LYS A 114 -10.60 4.65 -5.52
N ASP A 115 -9.39 4.23 -5.89
CA ASP A 115 -8.95 2.85 -5.67
C ASP A 115 -8.40 2.68 -4.26
N THR A 116 -9.23 2.12 -3.38
CA THR A 116 -8.90 1.93 -1.97
C THR A 116 -7.74 0.95 -1.76
N LEU A 117 -7.56 -0.05 -2.63
CA LEU A 117 -6.44 -0.99 -2.52
C LEU A 117 -5.13 -0.32 -2.94
N PHE A 118 -5.17 0.52 -3.97
CA PHE A 118 -4.03 1.37 -4.31
C PHE A 118 -3.67 2.30 -3.15
N ASN A 119 -4.65 2.99 -2.55
CA ASN A 119 -4.39 3.86 -1.40
C ASN A 119 -3.79 3.07 -0.23
N LEU A 120 -4.27 1.84 0.02
CA LEU A 120 -3.71 0.96 1.05
C LEU A 120 -2.23 0.64 0.79
N VAL A 121 -1.92 0.22 -0.44
CA VAL A 121 -0.54 -0.10 -0.86
C VAL A 121 0.35 1.13 -0.76
N PHE A 122 -0.13 2.28 -1.22
CA PHE A 122 0.64 3.52 -1.20
C PHE A 122 1.03 3.94 0.22
N GLU A 123 0.09 3.89 1.16
CA GLU A 123 0.34 4.21 2.56
C GLU A 123 1.27 3.18 3.23
N LEU A 124 1.11 1.90 2.88
CA LEU A 124 1.97 0.85 3.37
C LEU A 124 3.42 1.02 2.88
N GLU A 125 3.63 1.38 1.61
CA GLU A 125 4.96 1.64 1.08
C GLU A 125 5.66 2.77 1.81
N ILE A 126 4.98 3.89 2.07
CA ILE A 126 5.54 5.00 2.85
C ILE A 126 6.02 4.50 4.22
N GLU A 127 5.22 3.66 4.89
CA GLU A 127 5.57 3.16 6.21
C GLU A 127 6.75 2.19 6.17
N ILE A 128 6.74 1.22 5.24
CA ILE A 128 7.84 0.25 5.08
C ILE A 128 9.15 0.98 4.76
N PHE A 129 9.14 1.92 3.83
CA PHE A 129 10.35 2.70 3.50
C PHE A 129 10.81 3.58 4.66
N SER A 130 9.89 4.09 5.49
CA SER A 130 10.26 4.86 6.69
C SER A 130 10.99 3.99 7.72
N ILE A 131 10.64 2.70 7.81
CA ILE A 131 11.31 1.72 8.68
C ILE A 131 12.65 1.30 8.08
N ASP A 132 12.67 0.97 6.78
CA ASP A 132 13.84 0.40 6.09
C ASP A 132 14.91 1.44 5.74
N SER A 133 14.57 2.73 5.73
CA SER A 133 15.49 3.81 5.34
C SER A 133 15.37 5.01 6.29
N PRO A 134 15.69 4.82 7.59
CA PRO A 134 15.50 5.83 8.64
C PRO A 134 16.36 7.08 8.45
N GLU A 135 17.36 7.05 7.57
CA GLU A 135 18.18 8.20 7.19
C GLU A 135 17.44 9.23 6.34
N PHE A 136 16.32 8.85 5.70
CA PHE A 136 15.48 9.78 4.94
C PHE A 136 14.32 10.25 5.81
N ASN A 137 14.03 11.55 5.74
CA ASN A 137 12.82 12.07 6.36
C ASN A 137 11.57 11.54 5.63
N ARG A 138 10.44 11.49 6.34
CA ARG A 138 9.19 10.96 5.81
C ARG A 138 8.70 11.71 4.56
N GLU A 139 8.88 13.03 4.51
CA GLU A 139 8.46 13.85 3.37
C GLU A 139 9.16 13.44 2.07
N ASN A 140 10.47 13.17 2.11
CA ASN A 140 11.21 12.69 0.95
C ASN A 140 10.74 11.30 0.51
N ILE A 141 10.40 10.42 1.46
CA ILE A 141 9.84 9.10 1.19
C ILE A 141 8.46 9.22 0.54
N GLU A 142 7.60 10.09 1.06
CA GLU A 142 6.28 10.39 0.50
C GLU A 142 6.38 10.89 -0.95
N ILE A 143 7.30 11.81 -1.22
CA ILE A 143 7.58 12.31 -2.58
C ILE A 143 8.09 11.17 -3.47
N ALA A 144 9.01 10.35 -2.99
CA ALA A 144 9.53 9.22 -3.77
C ALA A 144 8.41 8.21 -4.14
N CYS A 145 7.57 7.83 -3.17
CA CYS A 145 6.40 6.99 -3.40
C CYS A 145 5.44 7.64 -4.41
N TYR A 146 5.20 8.95 -4.30
CA TYR A 146 4.38 9.70 -5.24
C TYR A 146 4.91 9.61 -6.67
N THR A 147 6.23 9.73 -6.88
CA THR A 147 6.82 9.57 -8.23
C THR A 147 6.59 8.16 -8.81
N GLN A 148 6.41 7.15 -7.95
CA GLN A 148 6.13 5.77 -8.33
C GLN A 148 4.64 5.40 -8.35
N ALA A 149 3.74 6.29 -7.97
CA ALA A 149 2.30 6.02 -7.83
C ALA A 149 1.68 5.33 -9.06
N LYS A 150 2.03 5.75 -10.28
CA LYS A 150 1.56 5.10 -11.50
C LYS A 150 2.05 3.67 -11.67
N ASN A 151 3.28 3.39 -11.27
CA ASN A 151 3.87 2.05 -11.35
C ASN A 151 3.21 1.15 -10.31
N ILE A 152 3.07 1.63 -9.08
CA ILE A 152 2.34 0.96 -7.99
C ILE A 152 0.94 0.57 -8.46
N TYR A 153 0.15 1.54 -8.95
CA TYR A 153 -1.20 1.30 -9.43
C TYR A 153 -1.28 0.29 -10.58
N LYS A 154 -0.42 0.44 -11.59
CA LYS A 154 -0.36 -0.51 -12.72
C LYS A 154 -0.05 -1.92 -12.23
N THR A 155 0.84 -2.06 -11.26
CA THR A 155 1.18 -3.34 -10.64
C THR A 155 0.00 -3.93 -9.90
N VAL A 156 -0.68 -3.15 -9.04
CA VAL A 156 -1.90 -3.59 -8.34
C VAL A 156 -2.96 -4.06 -9.33
N LYS A 157 -3.29 -3.27 -10.35
CA LYS A 157 -4.26 -3.66 -11.38
C LYS A 157 -3.85 -4.90 -12.14
N LYS A 158 -2.57 -5.03 -12.48
CA LYS A 158 -2.04 -6.23 -13.15
C LYS A 158 -2.23 -7.47 -12.28
N VAL A 159 -1.98 -7.39 -10.98
CA VAL A 159 -2.19 -8.51 -10.04
C VAL A 159 -3.67 -8.86 -9.97
N LEU A 160 -4.55 -7.87 -9.78
CA LEU A 160 -6.00 -8.08 -9.71
C LEU A 160 -6.56 -8.81 -10.94
N LEU A 161 -5.99 -8.58 -12.13
CA LEU A 161 -6.42 -9.21 -13.37
C LEU A 161 -5.82 -10.61 -13.60
N ASN A 162 -4.60 -10.86 -13.12
CA ASN A 162 -3.83 -12.05 -13.53
C ASN A 162 -3.56 -13.06 -12.40
N TYR A 163 -3.85 -12.72 -11.14
CA TYR A 163 -3.58 -13.60 -10.02
C TYR A 163 -4.49 -14.83 -10.04
N LYS A 164 -3.88 -16.02 -10.02
CA LYS A 164 -4.59 -17.31 -10.09
C LYS A 164 -4.48 -18.14 -8.80
N GLY A 165 -3.97 -17.54 -7.73
CA GLY A 165 -3.65 -18.26 -6.49
C GLY A 165 -2.23 -18.82 -6.53
N GLU A 166 -1.39 -18.34 -5.62
CA GLU A 166 -0.01 -18.77 -5.45
C GLU A 166 0.14 -19.40 -4.05
N PRO A 167 0.72 -20.62 -3.94
CA PRO A 167 0.78 -21.35 -2.66
C PRO A 167 1.44 -20.58 -1.52
N ILE A 168 2.43 -19.73 -1.79
CA ILE A 168 3.14 -18.99 -0.74
C ILE A 168 2.25 -17.95 -0.03
N PHE A 169 1.46 -17.18 -0.77
CA PHE A 169 0.51 -16.20 -0.22
C PHE A 169 -0.63 -16.90 0.51
N ALA A 170 -1.07 -18.02 -0.06
CA ALA A 170 -2.01 -18.94 0.54
C ALA A 170 -1.56 -19.46 1.92
N VAL A 171 -0.30 -19.88 2.04
CA VAL A 171 0.27 -20.35 3.31
C VAL A 171 0.44 -19.22 4.30
N SER A 172 1.02 -18.09 3.90
CA SER A 172 1.25 -16.95 4.81
C SER A 172 -0.06 -16.34 5.34
N THR A 173 -1.12 -16.27 4.51
CA THR A 173 -2.47 -15.87 4.99
C THR A 173 -3.05 -16.87 5.97
N SER A 174 -2.82 -18.18 5.78
CA SER A 174 -3.26 -19.20 6.74
C SER A 174 -2.49 -19.11 8.05
N VAL A 175 -1.17 -18.86 7.99
CA VAL A 175 -0.35 -18.60 9.16
C VAL A 175 -0.89 -17.41 9.95
N PHE A 176 -1.24 -16.30 9.27
CA PHE A 176 -1.85 -15.15 9.95
C PHE A 176 -3.21 -15.48 10.55
N MET A 177 -4.11 -16.12 9.80
CA MET A 177 -5.52 -16.25 10.17
C MET A 177 -5.79 -17.37 11.19
N ASP A 178 -4.98 -18.42 11.18
CA ASP A 178 -5.29 -19.67 11.87
C ASP A 178 -4.27 -20.03 12.97
N SER A 179 -3.08 -19.44 12.95
CA SER A 179 -2.09 -19.66 14.03
C SER A 179 -2.49 -18.98 15.33
N SER A 180 -2.28 -19.66 16.46
CA SER A 180 -2.41 -19.06 17.79
C SER A 180 -1.38 -17.96 18.05
N GLY A 181 -0.21 -18.01 17.39
CA GLY A 181 0.85 -17.00 17.52
C GLY A 181 0.42 -15.59 17.08
N PHE A 182 -0.59 -15.49 16.21
CA PHE A 182 -1.14 -14.21 15.75
C PHE A 182 -2.50 -13.87 16.40
N ALA A 183 -2.98 -14.64 17.37
CA ALA A 183 -4.32 -14.45 17.96
C ALA A 183 -4.47 -13.06 18.60
N SER A 184 -3.50 -12.63 19.41
CA SER A 184 -3.51 -11.30 20.05
C SER A 184 -3.47 -10.17 19.02
N ILE A 185 -2.69 -10.32 17.95
CA ILE A 185 -2.64 -9.33 16.86
C ILE A 185 -3.99 -9.24 16.15
N ARG A 186 -4.62 -10.38 15.83
CA ARG A 186 -5.95 -10.39 15.20
C ARG A 186 -7.01 -9.72 16.09
N GLU A 187 -7.01 -10.01 17.39
CA GLU A 187 -7.91 -9.40 18.36
C GLU A 187 -7.73 -7.87 18.40
N GLN A 188 -6.50 -7.38 18.47
CA GLN A 188 -6.20 -5.93 18.42
C GLN A 188 -6.65 -5.27 17.11
N LEU A 189 -6.63 -6.02 16.01
CA LEU A 189 -7.12 -5.55 14.71
C LEU A 189 -8.64 -5.69 14.53
N GLY A 190 -9.35 -6.27 15.50
CA GLY A 190 -10.79 -6.54 15.43
C GLY A 190 -11.16 -7.67 14.47
N ILE A 191 -10.25 -8.62 14.25
CA ILE A 191 -10.43 -9.78 13.36
C ILE A 191 -10.74 -11.02 14.19
N ASN A 192 -11.89 -11.65 13.92
CA ASN A 192 -12.34 -12.90 14.57
C ASN A 192 -11.98 -14.16 13.75
#